data_AF-A0A537U649-F1
#
_entry.id   AF-A0A537U649-F1
#
_cell.length_a   1.000
_cell.length_b   1.000
_cell.length_c   1.000
_cell.angle_alpha   90.00
_cell.angle_beta   90.00
_cell.angle_gamma   90.00
#
_symmetry.space_group_name_H-M   'P 1'
#
loop_
_entity.id
_entity.type
_entity.pdbx_description
1 polymer ?
#
loop_
_entity_poly.entity_id
_entity_poly.type
_entity_poly.pdbx_seq_one_letter_code
_entity_poly.pdbx_strand_id
1 'polypeptide(L)'
;MKSTVVVFPGINRERDMARALTLISGQAPAMVWHADTVLPAGTDLVVVPGGFSYGDYLRCGAIAARAPIMDAVRSHAGRGGLVLGVC
;
A
#
# COMPACT_ATOMS: atom_id res chain seq x y z
N MET A 1 9.89 12.72 0.57
CA MET A 1 9.22 11.78 -0.36
C MET A 1 7.83 11.51 0.19
N LYS A 2 6.79 11.76 -0.59
CA LYS A 2 5.41 11.50 -0.20
C LYS A 2 5.09 10.02 -0.43
N SER A 3 5.16 9.24 0.64
CA SER A 3 4.87 7.81 0.60
C SER A 3 3.42 7.50 0.99
N THR A 4 2.89 6.41 0.47
CA THR A 4 1.53 5.92 0.74
C THR A 4 1.60 4.44 1.07
N VAL A 5 1.03 4.01 2.20
CA VAL A 5 0.93 2.61 2.61
C VAL A 5 -0.52 2.17 2.45
N VAL A 6 -0.74 1.08 1.70
CA VAL A 6 -2.08 0.52 1.50
C VAL A 6 -2.45 -0.39 2.67
N VAL A 7 -3.65 -0.21 3.22
CA VAL A 7 -4.16 -0.99 4.34
C VAL A 7 -5.31 -1.89 3.87
N PHE A 8 -5.14 -3.19 4.04
CA PHE A 8 -6.14 -4.21 3.74
C PHE A 8 -6.69 -4.83 5.03
N PRO A 9 -7.90 -5.42 5.04
CA PRO A 9 -8.37 -6.21 6.16
C PRO A 9 -7.43 -7.40 6.41
N GLY A 10 -7.05 -7.66 7.65
CA GLY A 10 -6.15 -8.77 8.02
C GLY A 10 -4.65 -8.53 7.77
N ILE A 11 -4.27 -7.37 7.20
CA ILE A 11 -2.86 -7.00 7.09
C ILE A 11 -2.26 -6.71 8.47
N ASN A 12 -0.94 -6.90 8.65
CA ASN A 12 -0.32 -6.76 9.96
C ASN A 12 1.08 -6.12 10.00
N ARG A 13 1.65 -5.72 8.84
CA ARG A 13 2.93 -5.01 8.75
C ARG A 13 2.81 -3.57 8.28
N GLU A 14 1.61 -3.04 8.14
CA GLU A 14 1.35 -1.66 7.73
C GLU A 14 1.96 -0.64 8.70
N ARG A 15 1.93 -0.92 10.01
CA ARG A 15 2.54 -0.05 11.04
C ARG A 15 4.07 -0.12 11.04
N ASP A 16 4.63 -1.30 10.78
CA ASP A 16 6.08 -1.48 10.66
C ASP A 16 6.61 -0.69 9.46
N MET A 17 5.91 -0.74 8.33
CA MET A 17 6.26 0.06 7.15
C MET A 17 6.09 1.56 7.41
N ALA A 18 5.00 1.96 8.08
CA ALA A 18 4.79 3.36 8.43
C ALA A 18 5.91 3.90 9.33
N ARG A 19 6.34 3.11 10.32
CA ARG A 19 7.46 3.45 11.19
C ARG A 19 8.76 3.55 10.40
N ALA A 20 9.09 2.57 9.58
CA ALA A 20 10.31 2.56 8.78
C ALA A 20 10.39 3.79 7.86
N LEU A 21 9.32 4.07 7.12
CA LEU A 21 9.22 5.24 6.24
C LEU A 21 9.38 6.55 7.00
N THR A 22 8.77 6.67 8.19
CA THR A 22 8.91 7.85 9.05
C THR A 22 10.36 8.04 9.50
N LEU A 23 11.02 6.97 9.94
CA LEU A 23 12.40 7.04 10.44
C LEU A 23 13.41 7.44 9.35
N ILE A 24 13.25 6.94 8.12
CA ILE A 24 14.21 7.19 7.04
C ILE A 24 13.96 8.51 6.31
N SER A 25 12.70 8.99 6.28
CA SER A 25 12.32 10.17 5.49
C SER A 25 11.98 11.40 6.33
N GLY A 26 11.80 11.25 7.64
CA GLY A 26 11.33 12.30 8.53
C GLY A 26 9.85 12.65 8.37
N GLN A 27 9.10 11.93 7.52
CA GLN A 27 7.68 12.17 7.27
C GLN A 27 6.90 10.86 7.33
N ALA A 28 5.77 10.85 8.04
CA ALA A 28 4.88 9.70 8.07
C ALA A 28 4.18 9.51 6.70
N PRO A 29 4.02 8.27 6.22
CA PRO A 29 3.25 8.02 5.01
C PRO A 29 1.77 8.30 5.23
N ALA A 30 1.06 8.54 4.13
CA ALA A 30 -0.39 8.44 4.12
C ALA A 30 -0.81 6.96 4.25
N MET A 31 -1.72 6.66 5.16
CA MET A 31 -2.34 5.33 5.28
C MET A 31 -3.65 5.35 4.49
N VAL A 32 -3.77 4.51 3.46
CA VAL A 32 -4.92 4.52 2.53
C VAL A 32 -5.68 3.20 2.63
N TRP A 33 -7.00 3.27 2.70
CA TRP A 33 -7.84 2.09 2.86
C TRP A 33 -8.04 1.37 1.54
N HIS A 34 -8.09 0.04 1.56
CA HIS A 34 -8.17 -0.75 0.33
C HIS A 34 -9.40 -0.44 -0.56
N ALA A 35 -10.48 0.08 0.04
CA ALA A 35 -11.71 0.42 -0.67
C ALA A 35 -11.70 1.82 -1.29
N ASP A 36 -10.69 2.65 -0.99
CA ASP A 36 -10.49 3.94 -1.64
C ASP A 36 -10.14 3.74 -3.11
N THR A 37 -10.49 4.70 -3.97
CA THR A 37 -10.27 4.60 -5.43
C THR A 37 -9.17 5.51 -5.95
N VAL A 38 -8.61 6.36 -5.09
CA VAL A 38 -7.60 7.37 -5.46
C VAL A 38 -6.44 7.35 -4.48
N LEU A 39 -5.23 7.54 -5.01
CA LEU A 39 -4.05 7.81 -4.20
C LEU A 39 -4.01 9.30 -3.83
N PRO A 40 -3.44 9.66 -2.67
CA PRO A 40 -3.18 11.04 -2.30
C PRO A 40 -2.42 11.81 -3.39
N ALA A 41 -2.74 13.09 -3.54
CA ALA A 41 -2.12 13.92 -4.56
C ALA A 41 -0.60 14.06 -4.33
N GLY A 42 0.17 13.74 -5.37
CA GLY A 42 1.63 13.80 -5.33
C GLY A 42 2.29 12.64 -4.57
N THR A 43 1.64 11.47 -4.44
CA THR A 43 2.32 10.25 -4.00
C THR A 43 3.50 9.93 -4.92
N ASP A 44 4.69 9.84 -4.34
CA ASP A 44 5.95 9.46 -5.01
C ASP A 44 6.20 7.94 -4.95
N LEU A 45 5.82 7.32 -3.83
CA LEU A 45 6.02 5.90 -3.52
C LEU A 45 4.75 5.29 -2.95
N VAL A 46 4.28 4.19 -3.54
CA VAL A 46 3.27 3.31 -2.94
C VAL A 46 3.95 2.10 -2.32
N VAL A 47 3.56 1.76 -1.09
CA VAL A 47 3.97 0.54 -0.39
C VAL A 47 2.76 -0.36 -0.20
N VAL A 48 2.88 -1.59 -0.70
CA VAL A 48 1.97 -2.70 -0.40
C VAL A 48 2.64 -3.51 0.72
N PRO A 49 2.21 -3.34 1.98
CA PRO A 49 2.88 -3.98 3.11
C PRO A 49 2.55 -5.48 3.17
N GLY A 50 3.32 -6.22 3.94
CA GLY A 50 3.11 -7.64 4.15
C GLY A 50 2.05 -7.96 5.20
N GLY A 51 1.72 -9.25 5.30
CA GLY A 51 0.80 -9.79 6.30
C GLY A 51 -0.13 -10.83 5.71
N PHE A 52 -1.32 -10.98 6.29
CA PHE A 52 -2.32 -11.98 5.91
C PHE A 52 -3.59 -11.28 5.44
N SER A 53 -3.50 -10.51 4.36
CA SER A 53 -4.66 -9.79 3.81
C SER A 53 -5.82 -10.77 3.55
N TYR A 54 -6.99 -10.49 4.10
CA TYR A 54 -8.15 -11.38 4.09
C TYR A 54 -7.84 -12.81 4.57
N GLY A 55 -6.88 -12.97 5.49
CA GLY A 55 -6.44 -14.25 6.02
C GLY A 55 -5.90 -15.22 4.98
N ASP A 56 -5.49 -14.74 3.80
CA ASP A 56 -5.07 -15.56 2.65
C ASP A 56 -6.11 -16.60 2.18
N TYR A 57 -7.41 -16.35 2.45
CA TYR A 57 -8.50 -17.35 2.33
C TYR A 57 -8.61 -18.05 0.97
N LEU A 58 -8.32 -17.36 -0.14
CA LEU A 58 -8.31 -17.98 -1.49
C LEU A 58 -6.90 -18.41 -1.91
N ARG A 59 -5.98 -17.45 -1.87
CA ARG A 59 -4.53 -17.54 -2.12
C ARG A 59 -3.94 -16.24 -1.59
N CYS A 60 -2.71 -16.27 -1.07
CA CYS A 60 -2.02 -15.08 -0.57
C CYS A 60 -2.16 -13.90 -1.55
N GLY A 61 -2.70 -12.78 -1.06
CA GLY A 61 -2.92 -11.55 -1.82
C GLY A 61 -3.97 -11.60 -2.95
N ALA A 62 -4.60 -12.74 -3.24
CA ALA A 62 -5.50 -12.86 -4.40
C ALA A 62 -6.78 -12.01 -4.27
N ILE A 63 -7.34 -11.92 -3.06
CA ILE A 63 -8.50 -11.05 -2.77
C ILE A 63 -8.06 -9.58 -2.75
N ALA A 64 -6.94 -9.28 -2.08
CA ALA A 64 -6.39 -7.92 -1.99
C ALA A 64 -6.06 -7.31 -3.37
N ALA A 65 -5.54 -8.10 -4.31
CA ALA A 65 -5.21 -7.66 -5.66
C ALA A 65 -6.42 -7.12 -6.47
N ARG A 66 -7.64 -7.44 -6.03
CA ARG A 66 -8.91 -7.00 -6.62
C ARG A 66 -9.55 -5.81 -5.89
N ALA A 67 -8.91 -5.29 -4.84
CA ALA A 67 -9.43 -4.15 -4.12
C ALA A 67 -9.45 -2.86 -4.99
N PRO A 68 -10.42 -1.96 -4.79
CA PRO A 68 -10.55 -0.73 -5.58
C PRO A 68 -9.27 0.11 -5.69
N ILE A 69 -8.51 0.23 -4.59
CA ILE A 69 -7.29 1.06 -4.59
C ILE A 69 -6.23 0.54 -5.58
N MET A 70 -6.26 -0.75 -5.90
CA MET A 70 -5.24 -1.37 -6.76
C MET A 70 -5.30 -0.85 -8.20
N ASP A 71 -6.43 -0.31 -8.67
CA ASP A 71 -6.49 0.39 -9.97
C ASP A 71 -5.69 1.69 -9.95
N ALA A 72 -5.73 2.43 -8.84
CA ALA A 72 -4.91 3.62 -8.67
C ALA A 72 -3.42 3.27 -8.54
N VAL A 73 -3.08 2.19 -7.83
CA VAL A 73 -1.70 1.67 -7.75
C VAL A 73 -1.18 1.26 -9.12
N ARG A 74 -1.95 0.50 -9.90
CA ARG A 74 -1.63 0.13 -11.29
C ARG A 74 -1.40 1.36 -12.16
N SER A 75 -2.27 2.36 -12.05
CA SER A 75 -2.15 3.62 -12.80
C SER A 75 -0.93 4.45 -12.40
N HIS A 76 -0.59 4.49 -11.11
CA HIS A 76 0.61 5.15 -10.61
C HIS A 76 1.89 4.49 -11.15
N ALA A 77 1.98 3.16 -11.08
CA ALA A 77 3.09 2.40 -11.66
C ALA A 77 3.19 2.61 -13.18
N GLY A 78 2.07 2.59 -13.90
CA GLY A 78 2.02 2.79 -15.36
C GLY A 78 2.52 4.16 -15.82
N ARG A 79 2.52 5.18 -14.95
CA ARG A 79 3.09 6.51 -15.21
C ARG A 79 4.53 6.67 -14.71
N GLY A 80 5.18 5.58 -14.30
CA GLY A 80 6.56 5.57 -13.79
C GLY A 80 6.71 5.85 -12.29
N GLY A 81 5.61 5.86 -11.53
CA GLY A 81 5.64 5.98 -10.08
C GLY A 81 6.25 4.74 -9.40
N LEU A 82 6.85 4.92 -8.22
CA LEU A 82 7.52 3.84 -7.51
C LEU A 82 6.52 2.99 -6.72
N VAL A 83 6.65 1.66 -6.81
CA VAL A 83 5.87 0.72 -6.02
C VAL A 83 6.80 -0.27 -5.33
N LEU A 84 6.65 -0.43 -4.02
CA LEU A 84 7.35 -1.43 -3.22
C LEU A 84 6.33 -2.43 -2.65
N GLY A 85 6.47 -3.70 -3.01
CA GLY A 85 5.74 -4.80 -2.38
C GLY A 85 6.65 -5.58 -1.44
N VAL A 86 6.16 -5.89 -0.23
CA VAL A 86 6.91 -6.68 0.75
C VAL A 86 6.04 -7.82 1.27
N CYS A 87 6.46 -9.06 0.98
CA CYS A 87 5.78 -10.33 1.30
C CYS A 87 4.49 -10.59 0.49
#